data_AF-A0A352KPG5-F1
#
_entry.id   AF-A0A352KPG5-F1
#
_cell.length_a   1.000
_cell.length_b   1.000
_cell.length_c   1.000
_cell.angle_alpha   90.00
_cell.angle_beta   90.00
_cell.angle_gamma   90.00
#
_symmetry.space_group_name_H-M   'P 1'
#
loop_
_entity.id
_entity.type
_entity.pdbx_description
1 polymer ?
#
loop_
_entity_poly.entity_id
_entity_poly.type
_entity_poly.pdbx_seq_one_letter_code
_entity_poly.pdbx_strand_id
1 'polypeptide(L)'
;MIPLIGKLHRENNVVITLYAKPLINRSVIDILKAHQYVRHVENNELSVRDTFPILEALTELDLGYAHVDLGKMALKYQAVGAGMSVAEFVEAEVKEVIGNKNPILPQPQDVVLYGFGRIGRLLARLLIEKTGGGETLRLRAIVVRASQMDDLAKRASLLIRDSIHGPFQGTV
;
A
#
# COMPACT_ATOMS: atom_id res chain seq x y z
N MET A 1 1.05 -14.32 -0.94
CA MET A 1 1.09 -12.88 -1.23
C MET A 1 0.68 -12.02 -0.04
N ILE A 2 -0.56 -12.12 0.49
CA ILE A 2 -1.07 -11.19 1.53
C ILE A 2 -0.13 -11.05 2.75
N PRO A 3 0.37 -12.13 3.38
CA PRO A 3 1.26 -11.99 4.53
C PRO A 3 2.59 -11.29 4.17
N LEU A 4 3.16 -11.61 3.00
CA LEU A 4 4.41 -11.03 2.51
C LEU A 4 4.27 -9.52 2.25
N ILE A 5 3.16 -9.11 1.61
CA ILE A 5 2.84 -7.69 1.38
C ILE A 5 2.67 -6.96 2.72
N GLY A 6 1.96 -7.57 3.67
CA GLY A 6 1.76 -7.00 5.00
C GLY A 6 3.03 -6.93 5.84
N LYS A 7 3.98 -7.86 5.64
CA LYS A 7 5.31 -7.85 6.26
C LYS A 7 6.11 -6.66 5.74
N LEU A 8 6.32 -6.59 4.42
CA LEU A 8 7.03 -5.50 3.73
C LEU A 8 6.50 -4.11 4.10
N HIS A 9 5.18 -3.97 4.16
CA HIS A 9 4.55 -2.69 4.51
C HIS A 9 4.78 -2.26 5.97
N ARG A 10 4.79 -3.21 6.92
CA ARG A 10 4.92 -2.89 8.35
C ARG A 10 6.36 -2.81 8.82
N GLU A 11 7.23 -3.67 8.29
CA GLU A 11 8.63 -3.80 8.74
C GLU A 11 9.58 -2.89 7.94
N ASN A 12 9.30 -2.69 6.64
CA ASN A 12 10.19 -1.94 5.74
C ASN A 12 9.54 -0.67 5.17
N ASN A 13 8.27 -0.40 5.50
CA ASN A 13 7.45 0.64 4.85
C ASN A 13 7.44 0.54 3.32
N VAL A 14 7.57 -0.68 2.79
CA VAL A 14 7.55 -0.93 1.34
C VAL A 14 6.11 -1.07 0.88
N VAL A 15 5.71 -0.20 -0.06
CA VAL A 15 4.37 -0.24 -0.65
C VAL A 15 4.42 -1.04 -1.94
N ILE A 16 3.69 -2.15 -1.96
CA ILE A 16 3.57 -3.01 -3.13
C ILE A 16 2.35 -2.62 -3.96
N THR A 17 2.59 -2.35 -5.25
CA THR A 17 1.53 -2.11 -6.24
C THR A 17 1.57 -3.11 -7.39
N LEU A 18 0.45 -3.16 -8.11
CA LEU A 18 0.34 -3.79 -9.40
C LEU A 18 -0.25 -2.77 -10.38
N TYR A 19 0.56 -2.23 -11.28
CA TYR A 19 0.15 -1.15 -12.19
C TYR A 19 -0.53 0.02 -11.47
N ALA A 20 0.20 0.60 -10.52
CA ALA A 20 -0.25 1.69 -9.64
C ALA A 20 -1.44 1.36 -8.70
N LYS A 21 -1.97 0.12 -8.72
CA LYS A 21 -2.99 -0.31 -7.75
C LYS A 21 -2.32 -0.90 -6.50
N PRO A 22 -2.52 -0.33 -5.30
CA PRO A 22 -1.93 -0.87 -4.07
C PRO A 22 -2.55 -2.21 -3.70
N LEU A 23 -1.68 -3.17 -3.34
CA LEU A 23 -2.06 -4.52 -2.93
C LEU A 23 -2.22 -4.68 -1.40
N ILE A 24 -1.86 -3.66 -0.62
CA ILE A 24 -2.07 -3.66 0.83
C ILE A 24 -3.57 -3.69 1.17
N ASN A 25 -3.94 -4.43 2.21
CA ASN A 25 -5.33 -4.59 2.68
C ASN A 25 -6.31 -5.04 1.58
N ARG A 26 -5.84 -5.80 0.58
CA ARG A 26 -6.67 -6.38 -0.48
C ARG A 26 -7.05 -7.81 -0.17
N SER A 27 -8.29 -8.18 -0.52
CA SER A 27 -8.72 -9.58 -0.48
C SER A 27 -8.01 -10.40 -1.56
N VAL A 28 -8.03 -11.72 -1.43
CA VAL A 28 -7.53 -12.64 -2.47
C VAL A 28 -8.20 -12.36 -3.82
N ILE A 29 -9.52 -12.11 -3.80
CA ILE A 29 -10.30 -11.81 -5.00
C ILE A 29 -9.82 -10.49 -5.64
N ASP A 30 -9.56 -9.46 -4.83
CA ASP A 30 -9.07 -8.18 -5.35
C ASP A 30 -7.68 -8.30 -5.97
N ILE A 31 -6.79 -9.11 -5.38
CA ILE A 31 -5.45 -9.36 -5.93
C ILE A 31 -5.56 -10.09 -7.27
N LEU A 32 -6.42 -11.10 -7.39
CA LEU A 32 -6.65 -11.81 -8.66
C LEU A 32 -7.24 -10.89 -9.73
N LYS A 33 -8.22 -10.04 -9.37
CA LYS A 33 -8.79 -9.03 -10.26
C LYS A 33 -7.74 -8.00 -10.70
N ALA A 34 -6.83 -7.61 -9.82
CA ALA A 34 -5.75 -6.70 -10.17
C ALA A 34 -4.86 -7.30 -11.27
N HIS A 35 -4.51 -8.59 -11.18
CA HIS A 35 -3.75 -9.30 -12.22
C HIS A 35 -4.53 -9.41 -13.54
N GLN A 36 -5.83 -9.75 -13.47
CA GLN A 36 -6.69 -9.77 -14.66
C GLN A 36 -6.81 -8.40 -15.34
N TYR A 37 -6.74 -7.31 -14.57
CA TYR A 37 -6.79 -5.97 -15.12
C TYR A 37 -5.56 -5.63 -15.97
N VAL A 38 -4.37 -6.14 -15.61
CA VAL A 38 -3.14 -5.91 -16.38
C VAL A 38 -3.27 -6.41 -17.81
N ARG A 39 -3.94 -7.56 -18.01
CA ARG A 39 -4.25 -8.11 -19.33
C ARG A 39 -4.95 -7.11 -20.25
N HIS A 40 -5.81 -6.26 -19.69
CA HIS A 40 -6.57 -5.28 -20.47
C HIS A 40 -5.73 -4.06 -20.89
N VAL A 41 -4.64 -3.77 -20.18
CA VAL A 41 -3.83 -2.58 -20.38
C VAL A 41 -2.59 -2.87 -21.25
N GLU A 42 -1.94 -4.01 -21.03
CA GLU A 42 -0.65 -4.34 -21.65
C GLU A 42 -0.76 -5.41 -22.75
N ASN A 43 -1.96 -5.93 -23.02
CA ASN A 43 -2.20 -7.08 -23.91
C ASN A 43 -1.32 -8.31 -23.60
N ASN A 44 -0.74 -8.35 -22.40
CA ASN A 44 0.13 -9.39 -21.89
C ASN A 44 -0.53 -9.99 -20.64
N GLU A 45 -0.55 -11.32 -20.54
CA GLU A 45 -1.12 -12.01 -19.39
C GLU A 45 -0.12 -11.99 -18.24
N LEU A 46 -0.46 -11.26 -17.18
CA LEU A 46 0.29 -11.29 -15.93
C LEU A 46 -0.51 -12.08 -14.89
N SER A 47 0.05 -13.17 -14.39
CA SER A 47 -0.56 -14.01 -13.38
C SER A 47 0.13 -13.85 -12.02
N VAL A 48 -0.52 -14.36 -10.97
CA VAL A 48 0.10 -14.44 -9.63
C VAL A 48 1.36 -15.31 -9.64
N ARG A 49 1.48 -16.28 -10.57
CA ARG A 49 2.66 -17.13 -10.67
C ARG A 49 3.88 -16.37 -11.16
N ASP A 50 3.67 -15.29 -11.93
CA ASP A 50 4.74 -14.44 -12.43
C ASP A 50 5.23 -13.45 -11.38
N THR A 51 4.30 -12.90 -10.57
CA THR A 51 4.62 -11.88 -9.57
C THR A 51 5.02 -12.45 -8.20
N PHE A 52 4.58 -13.66 -7.86
CA PHE A 52 4.85 -14.26 -6.56
C PHE A 52 6.34 -14.51 -6.29
N PRO A 53 7.14 -15.07 -7.22
CA PRO A 53 8.58 -15.26 -6.99
C PRO A 53 9.33 -13.95 -6.77
N ILE A 54 8.91 -12.89 -7.45
CA ILE A 54 9.49 -11.54 -7.28
C ILE A 54 9.15 -11.00 -5.89
N LEU A 55 7.90 -11.14 -5.45
CA LEU A 55 7.47 -10.73 -4.11
C LEU A 55 8.22 -11.49 -3.02
N GLU A 56 8.46 -12.79 -3.22
CA GLU A 56 9.22 -13.62 -2.28
C GLU A 56 10.70 -13.18 -2.21
N ALA A 57 11.34 -12.94 -3.36
CA ALA A 57 12.70 -12.41 -3.38
C ALA A 57 12.82 -11.05 -2.67
N LEU A 58 11.83 -10.15 -2.83
CA LEU A 58 11.81 -8.88 -2.11
C LEU A 58 11.76 -9.05 -0.59
N THR A 59 11.11 -10.10 -0.08
CA THR A 59 10.99 -10.34 1.37
C THR A 59 12.25 -10.87 2.04
N GLU A 60 13.22 -11.35 1.25
CA GLU A 60 14.51 -11.84 1.72
C GLU A 60 15.57 -10.72 1.80
N LEU A 61 15.29 -9.55 1.21
CA LEU A 61 16.18 -8.41 1.20
C LEU A 61 15.91 -7.48 2.39
N ASP A 62 16.97 -6.86 2.94
CA ASP A 62 16.85 -5.80 3.94
C ASP A 62 16.48 -4.47 3.26
N LEU A 63 15.23 -4.35 2.83
CA LEU A 63 14.75 -3.18 2.10
C LEU A 63 14.50 -1.98 3.03
N GLY A 64 14.90 -0.81 2.55
CA GLY A 64 14.46 0.48 3.06
C GLY A 64 13.09 0.91 2.54
N TYR A 65 12.71 2.17 2.79
CA TYR A 65 11.47 2.73 2.26
C TYR A 65 11.45 2.70 0.73
N ALA A 66 10.43 2.07 0.14
CA ALA A 66 10.29 2.00 -1.31
C ALA A 66 8.84 1.85 -1.77
N HIS A 67 8.61 2.20 -3.03
CA HIS A 67 7.39 1.88 -3.76
C HIS A 67 7.73 0.95 -4.90
N VAL A 68 7.21 -0.28 -4.87
CA VAL A 68 7.58 -1.32 -5.81
C VAL A 68 6.35 -1.78 -6.60
N ASP A 69 6.39 -1.59 -7.92
CA ASP A 69 5.37 -2.09 -8.82
C ASP A 69 5.74 -3.48 -9.32
N LEU A 70 5.12 -4.51 -8.70
CA LEU A 70 5.33 -5.91 -9.05
C LEU A 70 4.98 -6.21 -10.50
N GLY A 71 4.00 -5.51 -11.06
CA GLY A 71 3.54 -5.76 -12.41
C GLY A 71 4.58 -5.37 -13.44
N LYS A 72 5.18 -4.18 -13.25
CA LYS A 72 6.27 -3.70 -14.09
C LYS A 72 7.52 -4.56 -13.93
N MET A 73 7.88 -4.94 -12.71
CA MET A 73 9.03 -5.82 -12.46
C MET A 73 8.87 -7.18 -13.14
N ALA A 74 7.69 -7.78 -13.04
CA ALA A 74 7.42 -9.08 -13.67
C ALA A 74 7.52 -9.01 -15.20
N LEU A 75 6.94 -7.99 -15.83
CA LEU A 75 7.07 -7.83 -17.29
C LEU A 75 8.52 -7.55 -17.70
N LYS A 76 9.24 -6.73 -16.94
CA LYS A 76 10.65 -6.47 -17.20
C LYS A 76 11.47 -7.75 -17.09
N TYR A 77 11.26 -8.56 -16.05
CA TYR A 77 11.93 -9.85 -15.89
C TYR A 77 11.60 -10.81 -17.05
N GLN A 78 10.35 -10.88 -17.50
CA GLN A 78 9.97 -11.69 -18.67
C GLN A 78 10.67 -11.23 -19.95
N ALA A 79 10.88 -9.92 -20.13
CA ALA A 79 11.48 -9.36 -21.34
C ALA A 79 13.01 -9.46 -21.37
N VAL A 80 13.69 -9.24 -20.23
CA VAL A 80 15.17 -9.11 -20.19
C VAL A 80 15.86 -10.00 -19.15
N GLY A 81 15.11 -10.77 -18.35
CA GLY A 81 15.64 -11.62 -17.29
C GLY A 81 16.19 -12.97 -17.76
N ALA A 82 16.31 -13.19 -19.08
CA ALA A 82 16.85 -14.43 -19.61
C ALA A 82 18.31 -14.63 -19.15
N GLY A 83 18.57 -15.73 -18.44
CA GLY A 83 19.91 -16.11 -17.96
C GLY A 83 20.27 -15.61 -16.56
N MET A 84 19.37 -14.92 -15.86
CA MET A 84 19.51 -14.58 -14.44
C MET A 84 18.39 -15.21 -13.61
N SER A 85 18.66 -15.46 -12.33
CA SER A 85 17.63 -15.85 -11.38
C SER A 85 16.73 -14.66 -11.01
N VAL A 86 15.52 -14.95 -10.53
CA VAL A 86 14.61 -13.92 -10.02
C VAL A 86 15.27 -13.11 -8.89
N ALA A 87 16.01 -13.78 -8.00
CA ALA A 87 16.68 -13.11 -6.88
C ALA A 87 17.72 -12.09 -7.35
N GLU A 88 18.58 -12.47 -8.29
CA GLU A 88 19.60 -11.57 -8.87
C GLU A 88 18.96 -10.38 -9.58
N PHE A 89 17.88 -10.63 -10.34
CA PHE A 89 17.12 -9.56 -10.99
C PHE A 89 16.54 -8.57 -9.98
N VAL A 90 15.87 -9.08 -8.94
CA VAL A 90 15.23 -8.26 -7.91
C VAL A 90 16.26 -7.44 -7.17
N GLU A 91 17.36 -8.05 -6.73
CA GLU A 91 18.46 -7.36 -6.05
C GLU A 91 19.04 -6.23 -6.90
N ALA A 92 19.24 -6.47 -8.20
CA ALA A 92 19.73 -5.45 -9.12
C ALA A 92 18.74 -4.28 -9.29
N GLU A 93 17.44 -4.56 -9.39
CA GLU A 93 16.41 -3.53 -9.57
C GLU A 93 16.21 -2.65 -8.34
N VAL A 94 16.37 -3.21 -7.14
CA VAL A 94 16.12 -2.49 -5.87
C VAL A 94 17.40 -2.11 -5.13
N LYS A 95 18.56 -2.21 -5.79
CA LYS A 95 19.89 -2.02 -5.18
C LYS A 95 20.02 -0.73 -4.37
N GLU A 96 19.43 0.37 -4.83
CA GLU A 96 19.51 1.69 -4.17
C GLU A 96 18.76 1.77 -2.83
N VAL A 97 17.77 0.90 -2.63
CA VAL A 97 16.95 0.87 -1.40
C VAL A 97 17.39 -0.23 -0.43
N ILE A 98 18.23 -1.17 -0.84
CA ILE A 98 18.78 -2.21 0.06
C ILE A 98 19.66 -1.54 1.12
N GLY A 99 19.38 -1.83 2.39
CA GLY A 99 20.09 -1.28 3.56
C GLY A 99 19.82 0.21 3.83
N ASN A 100 19.05 0.89 2.98
CA ASN A 100 18.79 2.32 3.10
C ASN A 100 17.64 2.60 4.07
N LYS A 101 17.92 2.56 5.37
CA LYS A 101 16.94 2.81 6.44
C LYS A 101 16.76 4.28 6.79
N ASN A 102 17.09 5.19 5.88
CA ASN A 102 16.86 6.61 6.11
C ASN A 102 15.36 6.87 6.25
N PRO A 103 14.89 7.41 7.37
CA PRO A 103 13.48 7.63 7.56
C PRO A 103 13.02 8.79 6.67
N ILE A 104 11.80 8.70 6.14
CA ILE A 104 11.21 9.76 5.28
C ILE A 104 11.14 11.09 6.05
N LEU A 105 10.86 11.02 7.34
CA LEU A 105 10.84 12.13 8.27
C LEU A 105 11.87 11.88 9.37
N PRO A 106 12.57 12.91 9.88
CA PRO A 106 13.52 12.73 10.98
C PRO A 106 12.88 12.10 12.23
N GLN A 107 11.59 12.36 12.42
CA GLN A 107 10.76 11.73 13.43
C GLN A 107 9.32 11.64 12.93
N PRO A 108 8.53 10.66 13.40
CA PRO A 108 7.13 10.56 13.03
C PRO A 108 6.36 11.82 13.45
N GLN A 109 5.49 12.32 12.58
CA GLN A 109 4.79 13.58 12.80
C GLN A 109 3.32 13.34 13.09
N ASP A 110 2.87 13.81 14.25
CA ASP A 110 1.47 13.72 14.65
C ASP A 110 0.63 14.78 13.93
N VAL A 111 -0.52 14.35 13.41
CA VAL A 111 -1.44 15.17 12.63
C VAL A 111 -2.78 15.25 13.37
N VAL A 112 -3.28 16.48 13.48
CA VAL A 112 -4.62 16.78 13.99
C VAL A 112 -5.45 17.35 12.85
N LEU A 113 -6.58 16.69 12.53
CA LEU A 113 -7.47 17.15 11.48
C LEU A 113 -8.54 18.08 12.03
N TYR A 114 -8.55 19.32 11.56
CA TYR A 114 -9.62 20.27 11.86
C TYR A 114 -10.76 20.12 10.87
N GLY A 115 -11.85 19.51 11.34
CA GLY A 115 -13.07 19.28 10.57
C GLY A 115 -13.17 17.87 10.01
N PHE A 116 -14.27 17.19 10.34
CA PHE A 116 -14.54 15.81 9.91
C PHE A 116 -15.73 15.71 8.95
N GLY A 117 -15.72 16.59 7.94
CA GLY A 117 -16.63 16.56 6.80
C GLY A 117 -16.17 15.57 5.74
N ARG A 118 -16.55 15.80 4.48
CA ARG A 118 -16.19 14.94 3.35
C ARG A 118 -14.67 14.84 3.14
N ILE A 119 -13.99 15.99 3.04
CA ILE A 119 -12.53 16.03 2.84
C ILE A 119 -11.81 15.48 4.07
N GLY A 120 -12.23 15.87 5.28
CA GLY A 120 -11.63 15.38 6.52
C GLY A 120 -11.69 13.85 6.66
N ARG A 121 -12.82 13.23 6.30
CA ARG A 121 -12.93 11.76 6.28
C ARG A 121 -12.03 11.13 5.22
N LEU A 122 -12.00 11.68 4.01
CA LEU A 122 -11.11 11.16 2.96
C LEU A 122 -9.64 11.26 3.36
N LEU A 123 -9.22 12.40 3.91
CA LEU A 123 -7.86 12.61 4.38
C LEU A 123 -7.52 11.68 5.56
N ALA A 124 -8.45 11.47 6.49
CA ALA A 124 -8.29 10.51 7.57
C ALA A 124 -8.06 9.09 7.04
N ARG A 125 -8.85 8.66 6.04
CA ARG A 125 -8.66 7.36 5.37
C ARG A 125 -7.27 7.24 4.76
N LEU A 126 -6.84 8.24 4.00
CA LEU A 126 -5.53 8.25 3.35
C LEU A 126 -4.38 8.26 4.36
N LEU A 127 -4.49 9.02 5.45
CA LEU A 127 -3.50 9.03 6.51
C LEU A 127 -3.40 7.66 7.18
N ILE A 128 -4.52 7.04 7.53
CA ILE A 128 -4.52 5.71 8.15
C ILE A 128 -3.93 4.66 7.21
N GLU A 129 -4.30 4.67 5.93
CA GLU A 129 -3.75 3.75 4.93
C GLU A 129 -2.24 3.92 4.74
N LYS A 130 -1.73 5.16 4.81
CA LYS A 130 -0.31 5.49 4.60
C LYS A 130 0.54 5.51 5.87
N THR A 131 -0.05 5.31 7.05
CA THR A 131 0.70 5.36 8.32
C THR A 131 1.76 4.24 8.38
N GLY A 132 1.56 3.11 7.69
CA GLY A 132 2.58 2.05 7.59
C GLY A 132 3.02 1.53 8.95
N GLY A 133 4.33 1.42 9.16
CA GLY A 133 4.96 1.10 10.45
C GLY A 133 4.85 2.21 11.51
N GLY A 134 4.21 3.35 11.20
CA GLY A 134 4.06 4.48 12.11
C GLY A 134 5.22 5.47 12.08
N GLU A 135 6.10 5.38 11.09
CA GLU A 135 7.28 6.24 10.94
C GLU A 135 6.99 7.56 10.19
N THR A 136 5.77 7.70 9.66
CA THR A 136 5.36 8.83 8.82
C THR A 136 4.37 9.76 9.54
N LEU A 137 3.34 10.24 8.84
CA LEU A 137 2.28 11.05 9.40
C LEU A 137 1.30 10.18 10.18
N ARG A 138 1.04 10.52 11.44
CA ARG A 138 0.14 9.77 12.33
C ARG A 138 -1.07 10.61 12.67
N LEU A 139 -2.25 10.19 12.24
CA LEU A 139 -3.48 10.83 12.66
C LEU A 139 -3.72 10.56 14.15
N ARG A 140 -3.68 11.60 14.98
CA ARG A 140 -3.86 11.48 16.45
C ARG A 140 -5.20 11.99 16.94
N ALA A 141 -5.72 13.02 16.31
CA ALA A 141 -6.98 13.61 16.71
C ALA A 141 -7.71 14.19 15.52
N ILE A 142 -9.03 14.28 15.67
CA ILE A 142 -9.93 14.92 14.73
C ILE A 142 -10.77 15.90 15.54
N VAL A 143 -10.61 17.18 15.24
CA VAL A 143 -11.39 18.25 15.86
C VAL A 143 -12.68 18.41 15.09
N VAL A 144 -13.80 18.27 15.79
CA VAL A 144 -15.15 18.51 15.25
C VAL A 144 -15.76 19.73 15.93
N ARG A 145 -16.68 20.41 15.24
CA ARG A 145 -17.47 21.46 15.88
C ARG A 145 -18.43 20.81 16.86
N ALA A 146 -18.71 21.50 17.97
CA ALA A 146 -19.77 21.11 18.88
C ALA A 146 -21.09 20.99 18.12
N SER A 147 -21.80 19.90 18.35
CA SER A 147 -23.01 19.48 17.65
C SER A 147 -23.96 18.81 18.63
N GLN A 148 -25.15 18.44 18.15
CA GLN A 148 -26.15 17.70 18.92
C GLN A 148 -25.62 16.33 19.38
N MET A 149 -26.33 15.70 20.33
CA MET A 149 -26.16 14.29 20.70
C MET A 149 -26.12 13.41 19.44
N ASP A 150 -25.26 12.39 19.45
CA ASP A 150 -25.04 11.39 18.38
C ASP A 150 -24.29 11.82 17.10
N ASP A 151 -23.80 13.06 16.97
CA ASP A 151 -23.06 13.48 15.76
C ASP A 151 -21.76 12.67 15.55
N LEU A 152 -21.06 12.29 16.61
CA LEU A 152 -19.85 11.47 16.52
C LEU A 152 -20.15 10.08 15.95
N ALA A 153 -21.22 9.41 16.41
CA ALA A 153 -21.63 8.12 15.90
C ALA A 153 -22.01 8.20 14.42
N LYS A 154 -22.72 9.27 14.02
CA LYS A 154 -23.05 9.53 12.62
C LYS A 154 -21.79 9.71 11.76
N ARG A 155 -20.81 10.48 12.23
CA ARG A 155 -19.55 10.69 11.51
C ARG A 155 -18.71 9.41 11.40
N ALA A 156 -18.66 8.60 12.45
CA ALA A 156 -18.02 7.29 12.42
C ALA A 156 -18.69 6.38 11.38
N SER A 157 -20.03 6.33 11.34
CA SER A 157 -20.77 5.59 10.32
C SER A 157 -20.45 6.06 8.89
N LEU A 158 -20.31 7.37 8.67
CA LEU A 158 -19.89 7.93 7.38
C LEU A 158 -18.40 7.70 7.06
N LEU A 159 -17.56 7.47 8.07
CA LEU A 159 -16.20 6.99 7.87
C LEU A 159 -16.20 5.50 7.50
N ILE A 160 -17.15 4.69 8.01
CA ILE A 160 -17.25 3.28 7.62
C ILE A 160 -17.80 3.16 6.21
N ARG A 161 -18.92 3.82 5.90
CA ARG A 161 -19.63 3.74 4.62
C ARG A 161 -19.60 5.09 3.91
N ASP A 162 -18.68 5.23 2.96
CA ASP A 162 -18.67 6.39 2.06
C ASP A 162 -19.30 5.99 0.73
N SER A 163 -20.24 6.79 0.24
CA SER A 163 -20.97 6.50 -1.00
C SER A 163 -20.11 6.59 -2.25
N ILE A 164 -18.95 7.23 -2.18
CA ILE A 164 -18.08 7.51 -3.33
C ILE A 164 -16.80 6.70 -3.22
N HIS A 165 -16.22 6.64 -2.02
CA HIS A 165 -14.96 5.94 -1.78
C HIS A 165 -15.14 4.51 -1.26
N GLY A 166 -16.39 4.08 -1.04
CA GLY A 166 -16.72 2.73 -0.61
C GLY A 166 -16.49 2.47 0.89
N PRO A 167 -16.46 1.19 1.29
CA PRO A 167 -16.28 0.82 2.68
C PRO A 167 -14.85 1.12 3.17
N PHE A 168 -14.71 1.45 4.44
CA PHE A 168 -13.42 1.52 5.11
C PHE A 168 -12.82 0.14 5.31
N GLN A 169 -11.54 -0.01 4.99
CA GLN A 169 -10.81 -1.27 5.13
C GLN A 169 -10.23 -1.39 6.54
N GLY A 170 -11.11 -1.53 7.53
CA GLY A 170 -10.76 -1.63 8.94
C GLY A 170 -11.98 -1.58 9.86
N THR A 171 -11.73 -1.60 11.17
CA THR A 171 -12.75 -1.45 12.20
C THR A 171 -12.72 -0.03 12.75
N VAL A 172 -13.89 0.59 12.91
CA VAL A 172 -14.10 1.95 13.44
C VAL A 172 -15.01 1.85 14.65
#